data_AF-A0A1E7JP43-F1
#
_entry.id   AF-A0A1E7JP43-F1
#
_cell.length_a   1.000
_cell.length_b   1.000
_cell.length_c   1.000
_cell.angle_alpha   90.00
_cell.angle_beta   90.00
_cell.angle_gamma   90.00
#
_symmetry.space_group_name_H-M   'P 1'
#
loop_
_entity.id
_entity.type
_entity.pdbx_description
1 polymer ?
#
loop_
_entity_poly.entity_id
_entity_poly.type
_entity_poly.pdbx_seq_one_letter_code
_entity_poly.pdbx_strand_id
1 'polypeptide(L)'
;MNRVPEEGMVLIPGGTLITKTAEEGRALALTIARHTVHNIQPDLDVLAGGRPNYATSPDSLIEATRVVAVEFQTIAAANNYWRD
;
A
#
# COMPACT_ATOMS: atom_id res chain seq x y z
N MET A 1 17.18 0.99 16.39
CA MET A 1 16.39 0.73 15.18
C MET A 1 15.32 1.79 15.13
N ASN A 2 15.39 2.68 14.15
CA ASN A 2 14.34 3.67 13.92
C ASN A 2 13.15 2.91 13.31
N ARG A 3 12.19 2.48 14.13
CA ARG A 3 11.18 1.51 13.70
C ARG A 3 9.95 2.22 13.11
N VAL A 4 9.32 1.61 12.11
CA VAL A 4 7.99 2.00 11.65
C VAL A 4 7.00 1.99 12.83
N PRO A 5 6.21 3.06 13.04
CA PRO A 5 5.17 3.11 14.07
C PRO A 5 4.12 1.99 13.92
N GLU A 6 3.45 1.61 15.00
CA GLU A 6 2.49 0.49 15.00
C GLU A 6 1.34 0.69 14.01
N GLU A 7 0.87 1.94 13.83
CA GLU A 7 -0.14 2.28 12.84
C GLU A 7 0.29 1.97 11.40
N GLY A 8 1.60 2.07 11.11
CA GLY A 8 2.19 1.74 9.82
C GLY A 8 2.45 0.25 9.63
N MET A 9 2.20 -0.57 10.65
CA MET A 9 2.40 -2.03 10.65
C MET A 9 1.06 -2.79 10.53
N VAL A 10 -0.09 -2.12 10.58
CA VAL A 10 -1.39 -2.77 10.47
C VAL A 10 -1.61 -3.29 9.05
N LEU A 11 -1.80 -4.61 8.88
CA LEU A 11 -1.97 -5.21 7.56
C LEU A 11 -3.25 -4.76 6.84
N ILE A 12 -4.36 -4.61 7.58
CA ILE A 12 -5.64 -4.11 7.07
C ILE A 12 -6.08 -2.90 7.92
N PRO A 13 -5.74 -1.67 7.52
CA PRO A 13 -6.14 -0.46 8.23
C PRO A 13 -7.66 -0.37 8.40
N GLY A 14 -8.12 -0.13 9.63
CA GLY A 14 -9.56 -0.09 9.94
C GLY A 14 -10.28 -1.44 9.90
N GLY A 15 -9.58 -2.55 9.63
CA GLY A 15 -10.15 -3.90 9.65
C GLY A 15 -11.18 -4.18 8.55
N THR A 16 -11.23 -3.37 7.49
CA THR A 16 -12.21 -3.49 6.41
C THR A 16 -11.60 -3.14 5.05
N LEU A 17 -12.13 -3.75 3.99
CA LEU A 17 -11.85 -3.35 2.61
C LEU A 17 -12.93 -2.41 2.05
N ILE A 18 -13.99 -2.15 2.81
CA ILE A 18 -15.12 -1.33 2.37
C ILE A 18 -14.74 0.16 2.46
N THR A 19 -14.88 0.88 1.35
CA THR A 19 -14.61 2.32 1.20
C THR A 19 -15.79 3.01 0.53
N LYS A 20 -15.99 4.31 0.81
CA LYS A 20 -17.16 5.04 0.30
C LYS A 20 -17.01 5.38 -1.19
N THR A 21 -15.78 5.55 -1.66
CA THR A 21 -15.49 5.92 -3.05
C THR A 21 -14.34 5.10 -3.62
N ALA A 22 -14.24 5.09 -4.95
CA ALA A 22 -13.12 4.48 -5.67
C ALA A 22 -11.77 5.12 -5.30
N GLU A 23 -11.74 6.43 -5.07
CA GLU A 23 -10.53 7.15 -4.65
C GLU A 23 -10.06 6.68 -3.27
N GLU A 24 -10.98 6.57 -2.30
CA GLU A 24 -10.69 5.99 -0.99
C GLU A 24 -10.21 4.54 -1.10
N GLY A 25 -10.81 3.74 -2.00
CA GLY A 25 -10.38 2.38 -2.28
C GLY A 25 -8.95 2.32 -2.84
N ARG A 26 -8.59 3.27 -3.71
CA ARG A 26 -7.24 3.39 -4.26
C ARG A 26 -6.22 3.82 -3.20
N ALA A 27 -6.60 4.73 -2.31
CA ALA A 27 -5.79 5.13 -1.17
C ALA A 27 -5.58 3.97 -0.18
N LEU A 28 -6.61 3.14 0.07
CA LEU A 28 -6.48 1.94 0.87
C LEU A 28 -5.51 0.93 0.23
N ALA A 29 -5.61 0.70 -1.08
CA ALA A 29 -4.69 -0.17 -1.83
C ALA A 29 -3.22 0.26 -1.68
N LEU A 30 -2.95 1.56 -1.82
CA LEU A 30 -1.62 2.15 -1.59
C LEU A 30 -1.12 1.91 -0.17
N THR A 31 -2.02 2.02 0.81
CA THR A 31 -1.69 1.87 2.23
C THR A 31 -1.35 0.42 2.56
N ILE A 32 -2.17 -0.55 2.13
CA ILE A 32 -1.93 -1.98 2.33
C ILE A 32 -0.61 -2.43 1.68
N ALA A 33 -0.35 -2.00 0.43
CA ALA A 33 0.91 -2.29 -0.26
C ALA A 33 2.12 -1.75 0.54
N ARG A 34 2.03 -0.51 1.05
CA ARG A 34 3.08 0.09 1.87
C ARG A 34 3.27 -0.63 3.21
N HIS A 35 2.18 -0.97 3.90
CA HIS A 35 2.23 -1.65 5.19
C HIS A 35 2.78 -3.07 5.07
N THR A 36 2.56 -3.74 3.94
CA THR A 36 3.22 -5.01 3.63
C THR A 36 4.75 -4.86 3.59
N VAL A 37 5.25 -3.81 2.93
CA VAL A 37 6.70 -3.50 2.91
C VAL A 37 7.22 -3.20 4.31
N HIS A 38 6.48 -2.41 5.11
CA HIS A 38 6.86 -2.12 6.50
C HIS A 38 6.93 -3.38 7.38
N ASN A 39 6.04 -4.36 7.17
CA ASN A 39 6.07 -5.61 7.90
C ASN A 39 7.27 -6.50 7.53
N ILE A 40 7.68 -6.49 6.25
CA ILE A 40 8.86 -7.21 5.78
C ILE A 40 10.14 -6.55 6.29
N GLN A 41 10.20 -5.22 6.24
CA GLN A 41 11.32 -4.41 6.69
C GLN A 41 10.84 -3.25 7.59
N PRO A 42 10.91 -3.40 8.92
CA PRO A 42 10.39 -2.41 9.86
C PRO A 42 11.39 -1.30 10.21
N ASP A 43 12.64 -1.35 9.74
CA ASP A 43 13.64 -0.29 9.97
C ASP A 43 13.47 0.86 8.97
N LEU A 44 13.05 2.03 9.46
CA LEU A 44 12.91 3.25 8.69
C LEU A 44 14.23 3.71 8.07
N ASP A 45 15.37 3.47 8.72
CA ASP A 45 16.67 3.87 8.18
C ASP A 45 17.02 3.01 6.96
N VAL A 46 16.70 1.71 6.99
CA VAL A 46 16.85 0.80 5.84
C VAL A 46 15.89 1.18 4.71
N LEU A 47 14.62 1.47 5.03
CA LEU A 47 13.62 1.89 4.05
C LEU A 47 14.02 3.21 3.36
N ALA A 48 14.50 4.19 4.15
CA ALA A 48 14.98 5.46 3.63
C ALA A 48 16.20 5.27 2.73
N GLY A 49 17.15 4.42 3.11
CA GLY A 49 18.30 4.06 2.29
C GLY A 49 17.94 3.34 0.99
N GLY A 50 16.84 2.57 0.98
CA GLY A 50 16.34 1.89 -0.22
C GLY A 50 15.60 2.79 -1.21
N ARG A 51 14.96 3.88 -0.73
CA ARG A 51 14.11 4.76 -1.55
C ARG A 51 14.77 5.29 -2.83
N PRO A 52 16.02 5.81 -2.80
CA PRO A 52 16.68 6.30 -4.01
C PRO A 52 16.87 5.24 -5.09
N ASN A 53 16.96 3.96 -4.72
CA ASN A 53 17.23 2.87 -5.68
C ASN A 53 16.03 2.56 -6.57
N TYR A 54 14.81 2.80 -6.10
CA TYR A 54 13.59 2.43 -6.83
C TYR A 54 12.72 3.63 -7.22
N ALA A 55 12.82 4.76 -6.51
CA ALA A 55 11.95 5.92 -6.75
C ALA A 55 12.23 6.68 -8.06
N THR A 56 13.39 6.44 -8.68
CA THR A 56 13.82 7.07 -9.95
C THR A 56 13.92 6.07 -11.10
N SER A 57 13.67 4.78 -10.84
CA SER A 57 13.71 3.71 -11.84
C SER A 57 12.34 3.53 -12.49
N PRO A 58 12.18 3.70 -13.82
CA PRO A 58 10.91 3.51 -14.50
C PRO A 58 10.29 2.12 -14.27
N ASP A 59 11.11 1.06 -14.36
CA ASP A 59 10.67 -0.31 -14.15
C ASP A 59 10.14 -0.50 -12.72
N SER A 60 10.84 0.05 -11.73
CA SER A 60 10.39 0.00 -10.34
C SER A 60 9.10 0.78 -10.09
N LEU A 61 8.92 1.93 -10.77
CA LEU A 61 7.67 2.70 -10.69
C LEU A 61 6.50 1.95 -11.33
N ILE A 62 6.74 1.25 -12.44
CA ILE A 62 5.75 0.38 -13.09
C ILE A 62 5.37 -0.77 -12.16
N GLU A 63 6.34 -1.44 -11.55
CA GLU A 63 6.07 -2.56 -10.65
C GLU A 63 5.38 -2.11 -9.35
N ALA A 64 5.76 -0.98 -8.76
CA ALA A 64 5.03 -0.40 -7.63
C ALA A 64 3.57 -0.09 -7.99
N THR A 65 3.33 0.43 -9.21
CA THR A 65 1.97 0.68 -9.71
C THR A 65 1.18 -0.61 -9.90
N ARG A 66 1.83 -1.68 -10.35
CA ARG A 66 1.24 -3.01 -10.53
C ARG A 66 0.75 -3.61 -9.22
N VAL A 67 1.57 -3.55 -8.17
CA VAL A 67 1.17 -4.03 -6.83
C VAL A 67 -0.11 -3.33 -6.37
N VAL A 68 -0.15 -2.00 -6.47
CA VAL A 68 -1.33 -1.21 -6.09
C VAL A 68 -2.53 -1.55 -6.98
N ALA A 69 -2.33 -1.84 -8.27
CA ALA A 69 -3.41 -2.28 -9.16
C ALA A 69 -4.02 -3.63 -8.73
N VAL A 70 -3.19 -4.59 -8.30
CA VAL A 70 -3.66 -5.89 -7.79
C VAL A 70 -4.44 -5.72 -6.49
N GLU A 71 -3.94 -4.92 -5.55
CA GLU A 71 -4.67 -4.60 -4.30
C GLU A 71 -6.01 -3.92 -4.59
N PHE A 72 -5.99 -2.92 -5.48
CA PHE A 72 -7.19 -2.18 -5.87
C PHE A 72 -8.23 -3.06 -6.56
N GLN A 73 -7.82 -4.07 -7.34
CA GLN A 73 -8.75 -5.04 -7.93
C GLN A 73 -9.55 -5.78 -6.85
N THR A 74 -8.87 -6.24 -5.80
CA THR A 74 -9.51 -6.93 -4.66
C THR A 74 -10.44 -6.00 -3.90
N ILE A 75 -10.00 -4.77 -3.62
CA ILE A 75 -10.81 -3.76 -2.93
C ILE A 75 -12.03 -3.37 -3.76
N ALA A 76 -11.88 -3.14 -5.07
CA ALA A 76 -12.99 -2.80 -5.94
C ALA A 76 -14.05 -3.92 -5.98
N ALA A 77 -13.61 -5.19 -6.02
CA ALA A 77 -14.52 -6.33 -5.94
C ALA A 77 -15.27 -6.38 -4.59
N ALA A 78 -14.58 -6.10 -3.48
CA ALA A 78 -15.21 -6.03 -2.15
C ALA A 78 -16.26 -4.91 -2.03
N ASN A 79 -16.13 -3.85 -2.83
CA ASN A 79 -17.03 -2.68 -2.84
C ASN A 79 -18.09 -2.71 -3.95
N ASN A 80 -18.31 -3.86 -4.61
CA ASN A 80 -19.22 -3.96 -5.76
C ASN A 80 -18.93 -2.89 -6.84
N TYR A 81 -17.65 -2.52 -7.01
CA TYR A 81 -17.19 -1.46 -7.90
C TYR A 81 -17.88 -0.10 -7.71
N TRP A 82 -18.45 0.19 -6.53
CA TRP A 82 -19.18 1.42 -6.22
C TRP A 82 -20.31 1.72 -7.22
N ARG A 83 -21.00 0.68 -7.72
CA ARG A 83 -22.06 0.81 -8.73
C ARG A 83 -23.43 1.22 -8.18
N ASP A 84 -23.53 1.35 -6.86
CA ASP A 84 -24.76 1.69 -6.13
C ASP A 84 -24.86 3.19 -5.82
#